data_AF-A0A210P645-F1
#
_entry.id   AF-A0A210P645-F1
#
_cell.length_a   1.000
_cell.length_b   1.000
_cell.length_c   1.000
_cell.angle_alpha   90.00
_cell.angle_beta   90.00
_cell.angle_gamma   90.00
#
_symmetry.space_group_name_H-M   'P 1'
#
loop_
_entity.id
_entity.type
_entity.pdbx_description
1 polymer ?
#
loop_
_entity_poly.entity_id
_entity_poly.type
_entity_poly.pdbx_seq_one_letter_code
_entity_poly.pdbx_strand_id
1 'polypeptide(L)'
;MKTRPIEILLSPQQLADVELQVYQTVISGISKANEAKVQKTWMKTSELVDYLPISDSTIREHLSDLPFHIIGGTKFYNKKEVDDYLLNK
;
A
#
# COMPACT_ATOMS: atom_id res chain seq x y z
N MET A 1 -15.37 -37.76 -32.02
CA MET A 1 -15.01 -36.44 -32.59
C MET A 1 -13.60 -36.09 -32.13
N LYS A 2 -12.66 -35.81 -33.04
CA LYS A 2 -11.33 -35.27 -32.68
C LYS A 2 -11.44 -33.75 -32.64
N THR A 3 -11.23 -33.13 -31.48
CA THR A 3 -11.12 -31.67 -31.37
C THR A 3 -9.77 -31.23 -31.93
N ARG A 4 -9.78 -30.45 -33.01
CA ARG A 4 -8.56 -29.82 -33.52
C ARG A 4 -8.31 -28.55 -32.70
N PRO A 5 -7.08 -28.29 -32.25
CA PRO A 5 -6.75 -27.04 -31.59
C PRO A 5 -6.96 -25.87 -32.56
N ILE A 6 -7.60 -24.81 -32.08
CA ILE A 6 -7.76 -23.56 -32.81
C ILE A 6 -6.53 -22.72 -32.51
N GLU A 7 -5.72 -22.45 -33.52
CA GLU A 7 -4.59 -21.53 -33.43
C GLU A 7 -5.08 -20.12 -33.81
N ILE A 8 -4.96 -19.18 -32.87
CA ILE A 8 -5.37 -17.79 -33.08
C ILE A 8 -4.11 -17.01 -33.50
N LEU A 9 -4.05 -16.62 -34.77
CA LEU A 9 -3.04 -15.70 -35.27
C LEU A 9 -3.48 -14.27 -34.97
N LEU A 10 -2.81 -13.62 -34.03
CA LEU A 10 -3.03 -12.21 -33.72
C LEU A 10 -2.34 -11.35 -34.78
N SER A 11 -3.05 -10.35 -35.29
CA SER A 11 -2.41 -9.29 -36.06
C SER A 11 -1.47 -8.47 -35.16
N PRO A 12 -0.46 -7.78 -35.72
CA PRO A 12 0.45 -6.95 -34.93
C PRO A 12 -0.27 -5.90 -34.06
N GLN A 13 -1.39 -5.36 -34.56
CA GLN A 13 -2.22 -4.40 -33.84
C GLN A 13 -2.88 -5.04 -32.60
N GLN A 14 -3.46 -6.24 -32.78
CA GLN A 14 -4.08 -6.98 -31.67
C GLN A 14 -3.07 -7.40 -30.61
N LEU A 15 -1.84 -7.72 -31.01
CA LEU A 15 -0.77 -8.03 -30.07
C LEU A 15 -0.44 -6.80 -29.20
N ALA A 16 -0.28 -5.63 -29.81
CA ALA A 16 0.00 -4.38 -29.10
C ALA A 16 -1.15 -3.99 -28.14
N ASP A 17 -2.40 -4.19 -28.54
CA ASP A 17 -3.56 -3.92 -27.69
C ASP A 17 -3.59 -4.85 -26.46
N VAL A 18 -3.24 -6.13 -26.64
CA VAL A 18 -3.14 -7.10 -25.54
C VAL A 18 -2.01 -6.70 -24.58
N GLU A 19 -0.84 -6.33 -25.09
CA GLU A 19 0.28 -5.87 -24.26
C GLU A 19 -0.10 -4.65 -23.42
N LEU A 20 -0.79 -3.68 -24.03
CA LEU A 20 -1.26 -2.48 -23.36
C LEU A 20 -2.32 -2.81 -22.29
N GLN A 21 -3.23 -3.73 -22.57
CA GLN A 21 -4.24 -4.18 -21.62
C GLN A 21 -3.61 -4.91 -20.42
N VAL A 22 -2.62 -5.76 -20.66
CA VAL A 22 -1.85 -6.44 -19.60
C VAL A 22 -1.16 -5.41 -18.73
N TYR A 23 -0.47 -4.44 -19.33
CA TYR A 23 0.20 -3.38 -18.61
C TYR A 23 -0.77 -2.57 -17.73
N GLN A 24 -1.89 -2.12 -18.29
CA GLN A 24 -2.91 -1.39 -17.54
C GLN A 24 -3.49 -2.21 -16.38
N THR A 25 -3.72 -3.50 -16.60
CA THR A 25 -4.23 -4.39 -15.55
C THR A 25 -3.25 -4.48 -14.38
N VAL A 26 -1.96 -4.68 -14.66
CA VAL A 26 -0.91 -4.74 -13.62
C VAL A 26 -0.83 -3.43 -12.84
N ILE A 27 -0.75 -2.29 -13.54
CA ILE A 27 -0.70 -0.98 -12.88
C ILE A 27 -1.94 -0.73 -12.03
N SER A 28 -3.14 -1.09 -12.51
CA SER A 28 -4.37 -0.94 -11.74
C SER A 28 -4.38 -1.80 -10.46
N GLY A 29 -3.80 -3.00 -10.51
CA GLY A 29 -3.65 -3.86 -9.35
C GLY A 29 -2.70 -3.27 -8.31
N ILE A 30 -1.57 -2.70 -8.77
CA ILE A 30 -0.60 -2.02 -7.90
C ILE A 30 -1.22 -0.78 -7.26
N SER A 31 -1.94 0.06 -8.03
CA SER A 31 -2.61 1.25 -7.49
C SER A 31 -3.63 0.89 -6.42
N LYS A 32 -4.47 -0.12 -6.65
CA LYS A 32 -5.43 -0.60 -5.65
C LYS A 32 -4.75 -1.13 -4.38
N ALA A 33 -3.62 -1.83 -4.52
CA ALA A 33 -2.84 -2.29 -3.37
C ALA A 33 -2.23 -1.12 -2.58
N ASN A 34 -1.78 -0.07 -3.27
CA ASN A 34 -1.28 1.15 -2.64
C ASN A 34 -2.40 1.93 -1.94
N GLU A 35 -3.58 2.06 -2.56
CA GLU A 35 -4.76 2.66 -1.94
C GLU A 35 -5.17 1.90 -0.68
N ALA A 36 -5.15 0.56 -0.70
CA ALA A 36 -5.40 -0.26 0.48
C ALA A 36 -4.33 -0.05 1.57
N LYS A 37 -3.06 0.16 1.19
CA LYS A 37 -1.99 0.54 2.12
C LYS A 37 -2.22 1.92 2.74
N VAL A 38 -2.76 2.88 1.98
CA VAL A 38 -3.17 4.21 2.49
C VAL A 38 -4.36 4.09 3.44
N GLN A 39 -5.30 3.18 3.20
CA GLN A 39 -6.45 2.94 4.08
C GLN A 39 -6.13 2.09 5.33
N LYS A 40 -4.92 1.55 5.44
CA LYS A 40 -4.50 0.76 6.60
C LYS A 40 -4.55 1.61 7.86
N THR A 41 -5.45 1.29 8.78
CA THR A 41 -5.67 2.02 10.04
C THR A 41 -4.47 1.92 10.99
N TRP A 42 -3.78 0.78 10.95
CA TRP A 42 -2.69 0.45 11.89
C TRP A 42 -1.34 0.46 11.19
N MET A 43 -0.42 1.25 11.74
CA MET A 43 0.93 1.45 11.21
C MET A 43 1.97 0.85 12.15
N LYS A 44 2.99 0.20 11.61
CA LYS A 44 4.21 -0.10 12.38
C LYS A 44 5.06 1.15 12.53
N THR A 45 6.06 1.14 13.42
CA THR A 45 7.01 2.26 13.58
C THR A 45 7.65 2.67 12.24
N SER A 46 8.01 1.70 11.39
CA SER A 46 8.58 1.99 10.07
C SER A 46 7.60 2.73 9.15
N GLU A 47 6.30 2.40 9.23
CA GLU A 47 5.26 3.06 8.43
C GLU A 47 4.88 4.43 9.01
N LEU A 48 5.07 4.65 10.31
CA LEU A 48 4.84 5.93 10.98
C LEU A 48 5.85 7.00 10.53
N VAL A 49 7.12 6.61 10.35
CA VAL A 49 8.18 7.48 9.80
C VAL A 49 7.82 7.96 8.39
N ASP A 50 7.30 7.06 7.55
CA ASP A 50 6.80 7.41 6.21
C ASP A 50 5.54 8.29 6.25
N TYR A 51 4.68 8.10 7.26
CA TYR A 51 3.41 8.81 7.40
C TYR A 51 3.55 10.25 7.91
N LEU A 52 4.45 10.50 8.86
CA LEU A 52 4.68 11.82 9.49
C LEU A 52 5.88 12.59 8.92
N PRO A 53 6.41 12.20 7.76
CA PRO A 53 7.79 12.42 7.28
C PRO A 53 8.82 12.95 8.31
N ILE A 54 8.95 12.29 9.47
CA ILE A 54 9.90 12.67 10.52
C ILE A 54 10.80 11.50 10.89
N SER A 55 12.04 11.80 11.30
CA SER A 55 13.01 10.77 11.68
C SER A 55 12.57 10.00 12.93
N ASP A 56 12.94 8.73 13.02
CA ASP A 56 12.63 7.88 14.17
C ASP A 56 13.23 8.40 15.49
N SER A 57 14.36 9.11 15.43
CA SER A 57 14.92 9.84 16.58
C SER A 57 14.02 10.98 17.00
N THR A 58 13.47 11.75 16.06
CA THR A 58 12.52 12.84 16.35
C THR A 58 11.25 12.29 17.00
N ILE A 59 10.73 11.14 16.55
CA ILE A 59 9.57 10.50 17.18
C ILE A 59 9.90 10.11 18.62
N ARG A 60 11.06 9.49 18.87
CA ARG A 60 11.45 9.09 20.22
C ARG A 60 11.69 10.27 21.17
N GLU A 61 12.25 11.37 20.68
CA GLU A 61 12.62 12.52 21.50
C GLU A 61 11.46 13.51 21.71
N HIS A 62 10.62 13.73 20.71
CA HIS A 62 9.57 14.77 20.74
C HIS A 62 8.15 14.21 20.82
N LEU A 63 7.97 12.93 20.53
CA LEU A 63 6.68 12.24 20.50
C LEU A 63 6.72 10.96 21.36
N SER A 64 7.41 11.02 22.51
CA SER A 64 7.46 9.92 23.48
C SER A 64 6.08 9.46 23.96
N ASP A 65 5.12 10.40 24.00
CA ASP A 65 3.77 10.16 24.50
C ASP A 65 2.77 9.82 23.39
N LEU A 66 3.26 9.53 22.17
CA LEU A 66 2.41 9.15 21.05
C LEU A 66 1.65 7.85 21.39
N PRO A 67 0.33 7.79 21.18
CA PRO A 67 -0.46 6.60 21.49
C PRO A 67 -0.02 5.40 20.65
N PHE A 68 0.27 4.28 21.32
CA PHE A 68 0.67 3.03 20.68
C PHE A 68 0.02 1.82 21.34
N HIS A 69 -0.14 0.77 20.55
CA HIS A 69 -0.72 -0.51 20.96
C HIS A 69 0.27 -1.64 20.69
N ILE A 70 0.43 -2.55 21.64
CA ILE A 70 1.31 -3.71 21.48
C ILE A 70 0.47 -4.93 21.10
N ILE A 71 0.68 -5.47 19.91
CA ILE A 71 0.01 -6.68 19.42
C ILE A 71 1.09 -7.71 19.06
N GLY A 72 1.13 -8.84 19.77
CA GLY A 72 2.13 -9.88 19.55
C GLY A 72 3.58 -9.42 19.72
N GLY A 73 3.84 -8.48 20.64
CA GLY A 73 5.17 -7.93 20.90
C GLY A 73 5.65 -6.86 19.91
N THR A 74 4.84 -6.51 18.91
CA THR A 74 5.15 -5.42 17.98
C THR A 74 4.31 -4.18 18.32
N LYS A 75 4.94 -2.99 18.28
CA LYS A 75 4.24 -1.71 18.45
C LYS A 75 3.52 -1.33 17.15
N PHE A 76 2.25 -0.95 17.30
CA PHE A 76 1.40 -0.42 16.26
C PHE A 76 0.80 0.93 16.68
N TYR A 77 0.63 1.81 15.70
CA TYR A 77 0.08 3.15 15.87
C TYR A 77 -1.20 3.24 15.05
N ASN A 78 -2.28 3.68 15.67
CA ASN A 78 -3.52 3.95 14.96
C ASN A 78 -3.43 5.33 14.30
N LYS A 79 -3.69 5.43 12.99
CA LYS A 79 -3.66 6.72 12.28
C LYS A 79 -4.50 7.80 12.94
N LYS A 80 -5.73 7.45 13.34
CA LYS A 80 -6.66 8.40 13.95
C LYS A 80 -6.16 8.90 15.30
N GLU A 81 -5.65 8.00 16.15
CA GLU A 81 -5.11 8.39 17.45
C GLU A 81 -3.85 9.26 17.31
N VAL A 82 -3.02 8.98 16.31
CA VAL A 82 -1.85 9.81 15.97
C VAL A 82 -2.30 11.21 15.50
N ASP A 83 -3.26 11.29 14.58
CA ASP A 83 -3.78 12.57 14.08
C ASP A 83 -4.44 13.37 15.23
N ASP A 84 -5.27 12.73 16.03
CA ASP A 84 -5.92 13.35 17.20
C ASP A 84 -4.87 13.84 18.21
N TYR A 85 -3.79 13.09 18.44
CA TYR A 85 -2.69 13.54 19.31
C TYR A 85 -1.97 14.76 18.75
N LEU A 86 -1.68 14.78 17.43
CA LEU A 86 -0.97 15.89 16.79
C LEU A 86 -1.82 17.16 16.71
N LEU A 87 -3.14 17.04 16.58
CA LEU A 87 -4.06 18.17 16.49
C LEU A 87 -4.41 18.79 17.86
N ASN A 88 -4.29 18.02 18.95
CA ASN A 88 -4.64 18.46 20.30
C ASN A 88 -3.43 18.82 21.18
N LYS A 89 -2.22 18.91 20.60
CA LYS A 89 -0.98 19.29 21.29
C LYS A 89 -0.60 20.73 20.98
#